data_AF-E6TZN3-F1
#
_entry.id   AF-E6TZN3-F1
#
_cell.length_a   1.000
_cell.length_b   1.000
_cell.length_c   1.000
_cell.angle_alpha   90.00
_cell.angle_beta   90.00
_cell.angle_gamma   90.00
#
_symmetry.space_group_name_H-M   'P 1'
#
loop_
_entity.id
_entity.type
_entity.pdbx_description
1 polymer ?
#
loop_
_entity_poly.entity_id
_entity_poly.type
_entity_poly.pdbx_seq_one_letter_code
_entity_poly.pdbx_strand_id
1 'polypeptide(L)'
;MKLETSRIQKLIIAFVIVVVLSVVAAYFLMISPLQKEVESARNELHFEEQLLETLQQNNDVEPDLGVEEIMAYIQKVPVMPLIENWMVDLERAETASNTSISNYSFSQGETSFSIQEEAVESDEASDATEEEQVNTSHEQTVHYINASLTVTANRFADMYTFIEKVEDLNRITKVSALSFGEPSGEEEGQILSFQMTITTYYLPELKEELEHYELTEFFIIPSGKEQPF
;
A
#
# COMPACT_ATOMS: atom_id res chain seq x y z
N MET A 1 52.06 -22.78 -80.64
CA MET A 1 50.72 -22.95 -80.03
C MET A 1 50.84 -23.88 -78.81
N LYS A 2 51.34 -23.39 -77.66
CA LYS A 2 51.60 -24.19 -76.43
C LYS A 2 51.33 -23.41 -75.12
N LEU A 3 50.69 -22.24 -75.20
CA LEU A 3 50.38 -21.40 -74.04
C LEU A 3 48.99 -21.67 -73.42
N GLU A 4 48.16 -22.48 -74.06
CA GLU A 4 46.78 -22.70 -73.60
C GLU A 4 46.69 -23.83 -72.56
N THR A 5 47.45 -24.92 -72.70
CA THR A 5 47.29 -26.11 -71.85
C THR A 5 47.79 -25.92 -70.40
N SER A 6 48.85 -25.16 -70.15
CA SER A 6 49.34 -24.90 -68.79
C SER A 6 48.50 -23.87 -68.02
N ARG A 7 47.84 -22.95 -68.74
CA ARG A 7 46.87 -22.00 -68.16
C ARG A 7 45.56 -22.71 -67.79
N ILE A 8 45.11 -23.62 -68.63
CA ILE A 8 43.92 -24.46 -68.38
C ILE A 8 44.16 -25.40 -67.18
N GLN A 9 45.33 -26.03 -67.05
CA GLN A 9 45.65 -26.87 -65.89
C GLN A 9 45.73 -26.08 -64.58
N LYS A 10 46.27 -24.86 -64.59
CA LYS A 10 46.24 -23.97 -63.41
C LYS A 10 44.82 -23.50 -63.07
N LEU A 11 43.96 -23.27 -64.07
CA LEU A 11 42.54 -22.97 -63.86
C LEU A 11 41.77 -24.17 -63.26
N ILE A 12 42.05 -25.40 -63.70
CA ILE A 12 41.42 -26.61 -63.17
C ILE A 12 41.84 -26.84 -61.70
N ILE A 13 43.12 -26.68 -61.36
CA ILE A 13 43.60 -26.79 -59.97
C ILE A 13 43.02 -25.68 -59.09
N ALA A 14 42.92 -24.45 -59.60
CA ALA A 14 42.26 -23.35 -58.89
C ALA A 14 40.78 -23.66 -58.64
N PHE A 15 40.08 -24.23 -59.62
CA PHE A 15 38.67 -24.63 -59.47
C PHE A 15 38.48 -25.73 -58.42
N VAL A 16 39.35 -26.74 -58.39
CA VAL A 16 39.29 -27.81 -57.37
C VAL A 16 39.53 -27.26 -55.96
N ILE A 17 40.48 -26.34 -55.80
CA ILE A 17 40.72 -25.67 -54.51
C ILE A 17 39.50 -24.85 -54.09
N VAL A 18 38.86 -24.11 -55.01
CA VAL A 18 37.64 -23.34 -54.73
C VAL A 18 36.48 -24.25 -54.32
N VAL A 19 36.33 -25.42 -54.96
CA VAL A 19 35.30 -26.39 -54.60
C VAL A 19 35.55 -26.98 -53.21
N VAL A 20 36.78 -27.32 -52.86
CA VAL A 20 37.12 -27.82 -51.53
C VAL A 20 36.89 -26.75 -50.46
N LEU A 21 37.29 -25.51 -50.73
CA LEU A 21 37.08 -24.38 -49.82
C LEU A 21 35.58 -24.06 -49.65
N SER A 22 34.80 -24.20 -50.72
CA SER A 22 33.34 -24.07 -50.71
C SER A 22 32.66 -25.13 -49.82
N VAL A 23 33.10 -26.38 -49.87
CA VAL A 23 32.56 -27.46 -49.02
C VAL A 23 32.89 -27.22 -47.54
N VAL A 24 34.10 -26.77 -47.22
CA VAL A 24 34.48 -26.43 -45.84
C VAL A 24 33.71 -25.22 -45.33
N ALA A 25 33.52 -24.20 -46.17
CA ALA A 25 32.72 -23.03 -45.83
C ALA A 25 31.24 -23.40 -45.61
N ALA A 26 30.67 -24.30 -46.43
CA ALA A 26 29.31 -24.80 -46.27
C ALA A 26 29.15 -25.58 -44.95
N TYR A 27 30.14 -26.41 -44.59
CA TYR A 27 30.13 -27.10 -43.30
C TYR A 27 30.15 -26.10 -42.13
N PHE A 28 31.01 -25.09 -42.17
CA PHE A 28 31.07 -24.07 -41.12
C PHE A 28 29.79 -23.21 -41.05
N LEU A 29 29.23 -22.82 -42.20
CA LEU A 29 28.00 -22.03 -42.26
C LEU A 29 26.76 -22.81 -41.83
N MET A 30 26.76 -24.14 -41.91
CA MET A 30 25.59 -24.94 -41.58
C MET A 30 25.63 -25.49 -40.14
N ILE A 31 26.80 -25.71 -39.54
CA ILE A 31 26.90 -26.16 -38.13
C ILE A 31 26.92 -24.98 -37.14
N SER A 32 27.55 -23.84 -37.49
CA SER A 32 27.61 -22.66 -36.62
C SER A 32 26.23 -22.06 -36.25
N PRO A 33 25.22 -21.95 -37.15
CA PRO A 33 23.92 -21.39 -36.78
C PRO A 33 23.15 -22.28 -35.79
N LEU A 34 23.29 -23.61 -35.88
CA LEU A 34 22.61 -24.55 -34.98
C LEU A 34 23.11 -24.46 -33.53
N GLN A 35 24.39 -24.14 -33.33
CA GLN A 35 24.93 -23.92 -31.99
C GLN A 35 24.45 -22.59 -31.38
N LYS A 36 24.33 -21.56 -32.22
CA LYS A 36 23.81 -20.25 -31.80
C LYS A 36 22.34 -20.31 -31.39
N GLU A 37 21.52 -21.09 -32.08
CA GLU A 37 20.11 -21.27 -31.69
C GLU A 37 19.97 -21.95 -30.33
N VAL A 38 20.78 -22.99 -30.05
CA VAL A 38 20.79 -23.69 -28.75
C VAL A 38 21.34 -22.80 -27.63
N GLU A 39 22.34 -21.98 -27.94
CA GLU A 39 22.93 -21.05 -26.98
C GLU A 39 21.98 -19.89 -26.65
N SER A 40 21.29 -19.34 -27.65
CA SER A 40 20.24 -18.33 -27.45
C SER A 40 19.07 -18.88 -26.62
N ALA A 41 18.57 -20.07 -26.95
CA ALA A 41 17.48 -20.69 -26.19
C ALA A 41 17.87 -21.01 -24.73
N ARG A 42 19.13 -21.39 -24.48
CA ARG A 42 19.64 -21.57 -23.11
C ARG A 42 19.77 -20.26 -22.35
N ASN A 43 20.24 -19.21 -23.02
CA ASN A 43 20.36 -17.89 -22.40
C ASN A 43 18.99 -17.30 -22.08
N GLU A 44 18.00 -17.54 -22.93
CA GLU A 44 16.60 -17.15 -22.71
C GLU A 44 16.02 -17.87 -21.48
N LEU A 45 16.13 -19.20 -21.41
CA LEU A 45 15.68 -19.95 -20.24
C LEU A 45 16.39 -19.53 -18.95
N HIS A 46 17.69 -19.31 -19.00
CA HIS A 46 18.44 -18.84 -17.82
C HIS A 46 18.00 -17.44 -17.39
N PHE A 47 17.65 -16.57 -18.35
CA PHE A 47 17.12 -15.24 -18.04
C PHE A 47 15.71 -15.32 -17.43
N GLU A 48 14.84 -16.18 -17.96
CA GLU A 48 13.52 -16.45 -17.38
C GLU A 48 13.62 -17.04 -15.97
N GLU A 49 14.52 -18.00 -15.75
CA GLU A 49 14.78 -18.57 -14.42
C GLU A 49 15.29 -17.51 -13.43
N GLN A 50 16.24 -16.67 -13.85
CA GLN A 50 16.72 -15.56 -13.02
C GLN A 50 15.63 -14.53 -12.75
N LEU A 51 14.80 -14.22 -13.74
CA LEU A 51 13.67 -13.31 -13.57
C LEU A 51 12.67 -13.88 -12.57
N LEU A 52 12.32 -15.16 -12.69
CA LEU A 52 11.45 -15.86 -11.75
C LEU A 52 12.03 -15.91 -10.34
N GLU A 53 13.33 -16.17 -10.18
CA GLU A 53 14.00 -16.18 -8.88
C GLU A 53 13.96 -14.78 -8.23
N THR A 54 14.21 -13.72 -9.01
CA THR A 54 14.10 -12.35 -8.48
C THR A 54 12.66 -11.97 -8.12
N LEU A 55 11.67 -12.42 -8.89
CA LEU A 55 10.26 -12.17 -8.58
C LEU A 55 9.80 -12.97 -7.35
N GLN A 56 10.25 -14.22 -7.19
CA GLN A 56 10.00 -15.01 -5.98
C GLN A 56 10.67 -14.37 -4.76
N GLN A 57 11.93 -13.97 -4.89
CA GLN A 57 12.66 -13.29 -3.81
C GLN A 57 12.00 -11.97 -3.40
N ASN A 58 11.39 -11.23 -4.32
CA ASN A 58 10.66 -10.00 -4.01
C ASN A 58 9.23 -10.23 -3.48
N ASN A 59 8.63 -11.41 -3.72
CA ASN A 59 7.33 -11.78 -3.15
C ASN A 59 7.46 -12.41 -1.75
N ASP A 60 8.56 -13.11 -1.46
CA ASP A 60 8.84 -13.70 -0.14
C ASP A 60 9.45 -12.69 0.85
N VAL A 61 9.94 -11.55 0.35
CA VAL A 61 10.34 -10.42 1.18
C VAL A 61 9.14 -9.48 1.26
N GLU A 62 8.22 -9.79 2.18
CA GLU A 62 7.33 -8.78 2.76
C GLU A 62 8.14 -7.51 2.98
N PRO A 63 7.60 -6.32 2.65
CA PRO A 63 8.35 -5.10 2.84
C PRO A 63 8.82 -5.06 4.29
N ASP A 64 10.14 -5.01 4.51
CA ASP A 64 10.77 -4.81 5.82
C ASP A 64 10.46 -3.38 6.28
N LEU A 65 9.16 -3.07 6.42
CA LEU A 65 8.66 -1.99 7.24
C LEU A 65 9.11 -2.37 8.63
N GLY A 66 10.13 -1.68 9.13
CA GLY A 66 10.59 -1.91 10.49
C GLY A 66 9.39 -1.87 11.43
N VAL A 67 9.37 -2.76 12.43
CA VAL A 67 8.25 -2.88 13.38
C VAL A 67 7.81 -1.53 13.94
N GLU A 68 8.74 -0.58 14.09
CA GLU A 68 8.47 0.82 14.49
C GLU A 68 7.61 1.61 13.49
N GLU A 69 7.83 1.45 12.18
CA GLU A 69 7.01 2.09 11.14
C GLU A 69 5.60 1.49 11.14
N ILE A 70 5.49 0.17 11.19
CA ILE A 70 4.21 -0.55 11.29
C ILE A 70 3.44 -0.09 12.54
N MET A 71 4.12 0.03 13.68
CA MET A 71 3.54 0.58 14.91
C MET A 71 2.97 1.99 14.71
N ALA A 72 3.72 2.88 14.05
CA ALA A 72 3.26 4.23 13.77
C ALA A 72 2.01 4.27 12.89
N TYR A 73 1.87 3.33 11.94
CA TYR A 73 0.67 3.20 11.12
C TYR A 73 -0.53 2.65 11.90
N ILE A 74 -0.33 1.60 12.70
CA ILE A 74 -1.41 1.00 13.51
C ILE A 74 -1.92 1.99 14.57
N GLN A 75 -1.04 2.84 15.10
CA GLN A 75 -1.45 3.89 16.03
C GLN A 75 -2.40 4.90 15.37
N LYS A 76 -2.19 5.22 14.09
CA LYS A 76 -3.06 6.11 13.31
C LYS A 76 -4.39 5.45 12.96
N VAL A 77 -4.35 4.19 12.53
CA VAL A 77 -5.54 3.42 12.16
C VAL A 77 -5.47 2.04 12.79
N PRO A 78 -6.15 1.83 13.92
CA PRO A 78 -6.04 0.59 14.67
C PRO A 78 -6.84 -0.54 14.03
N VAL A 79 -6.50 -1.76 14.42
CA VAL A 79 -7.23 -2.97 14.03
C VAL A 79 -8.50 -3.22 14.84
N MET A 80 -8.61 -2.56 15.99
CA MET A 80 -9.73 -2.66 16.91
C MET A 80 -10.29 -1.27 17.20
N PRO A 81 -11.59 -1.16 17.54
CA PRO A 81 -12.21 0.13 17.80
C PRO A 81 -11.59 0.89 18.99
N LEU A 82 -11.08 0.18 20.01
CA LEU A 82 -10.46 0.69 21.25
C LEU A 82 -11.15 1.97 21.79
N ILE A 83 -12.46 1.89 22.01
CA ILE A 83 -13.30 3.03 22.41
C ILE A 83 -12.82 3.62 23.74
N GLU A 84 -12.42 2.79 24.69
CA GLU A 84 -11.94 3.24 26.01
C GLU A 84 -10.68 4.12 25.90
N ASN A 85 -9.69 3.70 25.11
CA ASN A 85 -8.48 4.50 24.90
C ASN A 85 -8.81 5.82 24.20
N TRP A 86 -9.72 5.78 23.22
CA TRP A 86 -10.17 6.98 22.53
C TRP A 86 -10.94 7.92 23.46
N MET A 87 -11.76 7.39 24.36
CA MET A 87 -12.43 8.16 25.41
C MET A 87 -11.41 8.87 26.31
N VAL A 88 -10.38 8.17 26.77
CA VAL A 88 -9.30 8.75 27.59
C VAL A 88 -8.55 9.86 26.83
N ASP A 89 -8.30 9.66 25.54
CA ASP A 89 -7.68 10.67 24.70
C ASP A 89 -8.57 11.93 24.56
N LEU A 90 -9.89 11.77 24.50
CA LEU A 90 -10.86 12.87 24.50
C LEU A 90 -10.91 13.60 25.85
N GLU A 91 -10.87 12.88 26.96
CA GLU A 91 -10.80 13.49 28.31
C GLU A 91 -9.47 14.26 28.51
N ARG A 92 -8.37 13.75 27.95
CA ARG A 92 -7.09 14.47 27.93
C ARG A 92 -7.21 15.76 27.12
N ALA A 93 -7.90 15.72 25.99
CA ALA A 93 -8.18 16.91 25.19
C ALA A 93 -9.06 17.91 25.96
N GLU A 94 -10.10 17.45 26.66
CA GLU A 94 -10.97 18.25 27.53
C GLU A 94 -10.19 19.00 28.62
N THR A 95 -9.30 18.28 29.31
CA THR A 95 -8.45 18.85 30.37
C THR A 95 -7.48 19.89 29.80
N ALA A 96 -6.96 19.65 28.59
CA ALA A 96 -6.03 20.57 27.92
C ALA A 96 -6.71 21.87 27.43
N SER A 97 -7.98 21.80 27.05
CA SER A 97 -8.75 22.93 26.52
C SER A 97 -9.60 23.66 27.56
N ASN A 98 -9.68 23.18 28.81
CA ASN A 98 -10.60 23.71 29.84
C ASN A 98 -12.07 23.70 29.40
N THR A 99 -12.47 22.71 28.60
CA THR A 99 -13.87 22.47 28.23
C THR A 99 -14.47 21.41 29.15
N SER A 100 -15.78 21.17 29.07
CA SER A 100 -16.41 20.04 29.77
C SER A 100 -17.35 19.26 28.86
N ILE A 101 -17.14 17.95 28.76
CA ILE A 101 -17.96 17.06 27.93
C ILE A 101 -19.09 16.49 28.79
N SER A 102 -20.33 16.84 28.46
CA SER A 102 -21.51 16.45 29.22
C SER A 102 -22.04 15.07 28.83
N ASN A 103 -21.88 14.68 27.57
CA ASN A 103 -22.44 13.43 27.06
C ASN A 103 -21.59 12.85 25.93
N TYR A 104 -21.45 11.53 25.97
CA TYR A 104 -20.84 10.71 24.92
C TYR A 104 -21.89 9.76 24.33
N SER A 105 -21.99 9.73 23.00
CA SER A 105 -22.82 8.76 22.29
C SER A 105 -22.04 8.16 21.14
N PHE A 106 -21.71 6.88 21.23
CA PHE A 106 -20.95 6.16 20.21
C PHE A 106 -21.87 5.32 19.33
N SER A 107 -21.64 5.35 18.03
CA SER A 107 -22.23 4.43 17.06
C SER A 107 -21.16 3.87 16.13
N GLN A 108 -21.33 2.63 15.71
CA GLN A 108 -20.40 1.94 14.82
C GLN A 108 -21.08 1.69 13.48
N GLY A 109 -20.31 1.73 12.40
CA GLY A 109 -20.76 1.40 11.06
C GLY A 109 -19.63 0.86 10.21
N GLU A 110 -20.00 0.39 9.03
CA GLU A 110 -19.09 -0.14 8.03
C GLU A 110 -19.38 0.51 6.69
N THR A 111 -18.33 0.68 5.89
CA THR A 111 -18.45 1.13 4.50
C THR A 111 -17.47 0.31 3.67
N SER A 112 -17.98 -0.31 2.61
CA SER A 112 -17.14 -1.05 1.67
C SER A 112 -16.82 -0.14 0.50
N PHE A 113 -15.56 -0.13 0.09
CA PHE A 113 -15.11 0.53 -1.12
C PHE A 113 -14.54 -0.54 -2.06
N SER A 114 -15.00 -0.54 -3.30
CA SER A 114 -14.38 -1.34 -4.36
C SER A 114 -13.21 -0.54 -4.91
N ILE A 115 -11.98 -0.98 -4.62
CA ILE A 115 -10.80 -0.41 -5.26
C ILE A 115 -10.69 -1.07 -6.63
N GLN A 116 -11.01 -0.31 -7.69
CA GLN A 116 -10.58 -0.69 -9.03
C GLN A 116 -9.15 -0.23 -9.16
N GLU A 117 -8.22 -1.19 -9.18
CA GLU A 117 -6.89 -0.93 -9.70
C GLU A 117 -7.07 -0.54 -11.18
N GLU A 118 -6.91 0.74 -11.49
CA GLU A 118 -6.70 1.15 -12.88
C GLU A 118 -5.39 0.51 -13.31
N ALA A 119 -5.49 -0.53 -14.13
CA ALA A 119 -4.38 -1.03 -14.90
C ALA A 119 -3.79 0.19 -15.64
N VAL A 120 -2.57 0.56 -15.28
CA VAL A 120 -1.81 1.57 -16.01
C VAL A 120 -1.78 1.10 -17.46
N GLU A 121 -2.43 1.83 -18.36
CA GLU A 121 -2.35 1.59 -19.80
C GLU A 121 -0.88 1.74 -20.21
N SER A 122 -0.17 0.62 -20.26
CA SER A 122 1.03 0.49 -21.08
C SER A 122 0.56 0.44 -22.53
N ASP A 123 0.59 1.61 -23.18
CA ASP A 123 0.51 1.76 -24.63
C ASP A 123 1.65 0.95 -25.29
N GLU A 124 1.35 -0.28 -25.73
CA GLU A 124 1.93 -0.85 -26.96
C GLU A 124 1.08 -2.01 -27.49
N ALA A 125 0.98 -2.05 -28.83
CA ALA A 125 -0.11 -2.66 -29.58
C ALA A 125 0.02 -4.16 -29.88
N SER A 126 -1.14 -4.82 -30.00
CA SER A 126 -1.43 -6.09 -30.72
C SER A 126 -0.88 -7.35 -30.02
N ASP A 127 -1.59 -8.46 -29.84
CA ASP A 127 -2.52 -9.16 -30.72
C ASP A 127 -3.38 -10.14 -29.88
N ALA A 128 -4.49 -10.59 -30.45
CA ALA A 128 -5.54 -11.37 -29.82
C ALA A 128 -5.08 -12.63 -29.07
N THR A 129 -5.49 -12.78 -27.81
CA THR A 129 -5.95 -14.04 -27.20
C THR A 129 -6.92 -13.70 -26.07
N GLU A 130 -8.09 -14.34 -26.07
CA GLU A 130 -9.06 -14.31 -24.98
C GLU A 130 -8.44 -14.96 -23.75
N GLU A 131 -7.89 -14.15 -22.84
CA GLU A 131 -7.60 -14.57 -21.47
C GLU A 131 -8.58 -13.85 -20.56
N GLU A 132 -9.28 -14.65 -19.73
CA GLU A 132 -10.12 -14.17 -18.63
C GLU A 132 -9.30 -13.18 -17.79
N GLN A 133 -9.57 -11.89 -17.96
CA GLN A 133 -9.18 -10.90 -16.98
C GLN A 133 -9.89 -11.26 -15.68
N VAL A 134 -9.16 -11.93 -14.79
CA VAL A 134 -9.49 -12.00 -13.38
C VAL A 134 -9.38 -10.57 -12.87
N ASN A 135 -10.47 -9.82 -12.96
CA ASN A 135 -10.65 -8.60 -12.19
C ASN A 135 -10.60 -9.01 -10.72
N THR A 136 -9.42 -8.96 -10.11
CA THR A 136 -9.27 -9.05 -8.66
C THR A 136 -9.77 -7.74 -8.06
N SER A 137 -11.09 -7.54 -8.11
CA SER A 137 -11.76 -6.49 -7.36
C SER A 137 -11.62 -6.85 -5.88
N HIS A 138 -10.64 -6.26 -5.21
CA HIS A 138 -10.55 -6.32 -3.76
C HIS A 138 -11.56 -5.32 -3.19
N GLU A 139 -12.62 -5.83 -2.59
CA GLU A 139 -13.50 -5.02 -1.74
C GLU A 139 -12.79 -4.84 -0.41
N GLN A 140 -12.44 -3.60 -0.06
CA GLN A 140 -11.93 -3.28 1.26
C GLN A 140 -13.06 -2.73 2.11
N THR A 141 -13.32 -3.37 3.26
CA THR A 141 -14.30 -2.89 4.23
C THR A 141 -13.62 -2.03 5.29
N VAL A 142 -13.96 -0.76 5.32
CA VAL A 142 -13.48 0.18 6.34
C VAL A 142 -14.56 0.34 7.39
N HIS A 143 -14.21 0.06 8.64
CA HIS A 143 -15.11 0.30 9.76
C HIS A 143 -14.87 1.69 10.35
N TYR A 144 -15.95 2.31 10.83
CA TYR A 144 -15.89 3.61 11.46
C TYR A 144 -16.70 3.66 12.75
N ILE A 145 -16.31 4.59 13.62
CA ILE A 145 -16.99 4.92 14.86
C ILE A 145 -17.34 6.40 14.81
N ASN A 146 -18.62 6.71 15.01
CA ASN A 146 -19.09 8.06 15.21
C ASN A 146 -19.31 8.32 16.69
N ALA A 147 -18.67 9.36 17.23
CA ALA A 147 -18.95 9.89 18.55
C ALA A 147 -19.71 11.21 18.43
N SER A 148 -20.90 11.27 18.98
CA SER A 148 -21.63 12.50 19.21
C SER A 148 -21.34 13.00 20.61
N LEU A 149 -20.70 14.17 20.69
CA LEU A 149 -20.30 14.82 21.92
C LEU A 149 -21.15 16.07 22.15
N THR A 150 -21.57 16.28 23.39
CA THR A 150 -22.10 17.57 23.84
C THR A 150 -21.09 18.21 24.77
N VAL A 151 -20.58 19.37 24.37
CA VAL A 151 -19.46 20.02 25.05
C VAL A 151 -19.84 21.43 25.46
N THR A 152 -19.37 21.84 26.63
CA THR A 152 -19.55 23.18 27.18
C THR A 152 -18.19 23.86 27.34
N ALA A 153 -18.13 25.13 27.00
CA ALA A 153 -16.93 25.95 27.08
C ALA A 153 -17.25 27.31 27.71
N ASN A 154 -16.33 27.80 28.54
CA ASN A 154 -16.46 29.11 29.17
C ASN A 154 -16.08 30.24 28.20
N ARG A 155 -15.22 29.96 27.21
CA ARG A 155 -14.76 30.92 26.21
C ARG A 155 -14.77 30.29 24.82
N PHE A 156 -15.00 31.11 23.81
CA PHE A 156 -14.95 30.68 22.41
C PHE A 156 -13.55 30.18 21.98
N ALA A 157 -12.49 30.71 22.59
CA ALA A 157 -11.12 30.24 22.35
C ALA A 157 -10.87 28.82 22.86
N ASP A 158 -11.49 28.46 23.99
CA ASP A 158 -11.36 27.13 24.62
C ASP A 158 -11.99 26.06 23.72
N MET A 159 -13.12 26.39 23.08
CA MET A 159 -13.75 25.54 22.06
C MET A 159 -12.83 25.27 20.87
N TYR A 160 -12.20 26.31 20.29
CA TYR A 160 -11.29 26.09 19.17
C TYR A 160 -10.08 25.24 19.57
N THR A 161 -9.53 25.50 20.75
CA THR A 161 -8.42 24.71 21.30
C THR A 161 -8.84 23.26 21.48
N PHE A 162 -10.07 23.00 21.92
CA PHE A 162 -10.61 21.65 22.03
C PHE A 162 -10.70 20.96 20.66
N ILE A 163 -11.28 21.62 19.66
CA ILE A 163 -11.41 21.05 18.31
C ILE A 163 -10.03 20.73 17.73
N GLU A 164 -9.07 21.66 17.85
CA GLU A 164 -7.68 21.44 17.41
C GLU A 164 -7.05 20.24 18.11
N LYS A 165 -7.24 20.11 19.43
CA LYS A 165 -6.69 18.99 20.21
C LYS A 165 -7.33 17.65 19.87
N VAL A 166 -8.60 17.65 19.47
CA VAL A 166 -9.31 16.44 19.00
C VAL A 166 -8.83 16.02 17.62
N GLU A 167 -8.52 16.98 16.73
CA GLU A 167 -7.98 16.68 15.40
C GLU A 167 -6.50 16.26 15.44
N ASP A 168 -5.72 16.73 16.41
CA ASP A 168 -4.30 16.40 16.66
C ASP A 168 -4.10 15.09 17.45
N LEU A 169 -5.17 14.32 17.67
CA LEU A 169 -5.05 13.00 18.30
C LEU A 169 -4.21 12.05 17.42
N ASN A 170 -3.50 11.12 18.06
CA ASN A 170 -2.65 10.15 17.36
C ASN A 170 -3.41 9.30 16.33
N ARG A 171 -4.73 9.14 16.52
CA ARG A 171 -5.63 8.40 15.65
C ARG A 171 -6.26 9.32 14.61
N ILE A 172 -6.39 8.85 13.37
CA ILE A 172 -7.09 9.59 12.31
C ILE A 172 -8.54 9.84 12.71
N THR A 173 -8.81 11.11 13.00
CA THR A 173 -10.06 11.59 13.56
C THR A 173 -10.56 12.75 12.70
N LYS A 174 -11.82 12.68 12.27
CA LYS A 174 -12.45 13.70 11.43
C LYS A 174 -13.64 14.32 12.14
N VAL A 175 -13.69 15.65 12.18
CA VAL A 175 -14.90 16.35 12.59
C VAL A 175 -15.92 16.33 11.44
N SER A 176 -17.00 15.58 11.63
CA SER A 176 -18.03 15.37 10.61
C SER A 176 -19.15 16.40 10.66
N ALA A 177 -19.49 16.88 11.86
CA ALA A 177 -20.49 17.92 12.04
C ALA A 177 -20.21 18.73 13.30
N LEU A 178 -20.54 20.02 13.26
CA LEU A 178 -20.50 20.93 14.39
C LEU A 178 -21.79 21.75 14.41
N SER A 179 -22.43 21.82 15.58
CA SER A 179 -23.64 22.61 15.81
C SER A 179 -23.51 23.38 17.11
N PHE A 180 -24.06 24.60 17.14
CA PHE A 180 -23.98 25.49 18.29
C PHE A 180 -25.34 25.55 18.96
N GLY A 181 -25.34 25.34 20.27
CA GLY A 181 -26.50 25.59 21.12
C GLY A 181 -26.65 27.07 21.44
N GLU A 182 -27.83 27.43 21.94
CA GLU A 182 -28.05 28.78 22.47
C GLU A 182 -27.16 29.00 23.71
N PRO A 183 -26.38 30.08 23.75
CA PRO A 183 -25.51 30.34 24.88
C PRO A 183 -26.36 30.60 26.13
N SER A 184 -26.02 29.95 27.22
CA SER A 184 -26.77 30.04 28.48
C SER A 184 -26.01 30.93 29.46
N GLY A 185 -26.66 31.93 30.06
CA GLY A 185 -26.05 32.79 31.10
C GLY A 185 -26.18 34.30 30.83
N GLU A 186 -25.97 35.09 31.88
CA GLU A 186 -25.88 36.56 31.81
C GLU A 186 -24.53 36.99 31.18
N GLU A 187 -24.46 38.20 30.61
CA GLU A 187 -23.35 38.68 29.75
C GLU A 187 -21.92 38.53 30.34
N GLU A 188 -21.78 38.40 31.66
CA GLU A 188 -20.48 38.21 32.34
C GLU A 188 -20.09 36.74 32.61
N GLY A 189 -20.95 35.77 32.29
CA GLY A 189 -20.75 34.34 32.61
C GLY A 189 -21.35 33.38 31.58
N GLN A 190 -21.40 33.81 30.32
CA GLN A 190 -22.06 33.08 29.25
C GLN A 190 -21.31 31.78 28.91
N ILE A 191 -21.94 30.63 29.15
CA ILE A 191 -21.41 29.33 28.75
C ILE A 191 -21.85 29.00 27.33
N LEU A 192 -20.87 28.62 26.50
CA LEU A 192 -21.10 28.17 25.14
C LEU A 192 -21.33 26.67 25.15
N SER A 193 -22.50 26.24 24.67
CA SER A 193 -22.80 24.83 24.44
C SER A 193 -22.70 24.53 22.95
N PHE A 194 -22.00 23.46 22.58
CA PHE A 194 -21.93 22.99 21.21
C PHE A 194 -21.99 21.46 21.15
N GLN A 195 -22.54 20.97 20.05
CA GLN A 195 -22.61 19.55 19.75
C GLN A 195 -21.71 19.26 18.55
N MET A 196 -20.86 18.25 18.69
CA MET A 196 -19.93 17.86 17.65
C MET A 196 -20.06 16.37 17.38
N THR A 197 -20.02 15.98 16.11
CA THR A 197 -19.90 14.59 15.70
C THR A 197 -18.52 14.37 15.13
N ILE A 198 -17.80 13.43 15.72
CA ILE A 198 -16.46 13.05 15.32
C ILE A 198 -16.52 11.62 14.77
N THR A 199 -15.80 11.37 13.68
CA THR A 199 -15.67 10.05 13.08
C THR A 199 -14.22 9.58 13.14
N THR A 200 -13.99 8.35 13.56
CA THR A 200 -12.70 7.68 13.51
C THR A 200 -12.81 6.35 12.79
N TYR A 201 -11.72 5.86 12.22
CA TYR A 201 -11.68 4.64 11.41
C TYR A 201 -10.86 3.53 12.07
N TYR A 202 -11.19 2.28 11.76
CA TYR A 202 -10.42 1.08 12.13
C TYR A 202 -10.56 -0.01 11.06
N LEU A 203 -9.54 -0.85 10.90
CA LEU A 203 -9.52 -1.93 9.91
C LEU A 203 -9.25 -3.28 10.58
N PRO A 204 -10.30 -4.09 10.85
CA PRO A 204 -10.14 -5.38 11.50
C PRO A 204 -9.46 -6.43 10.59
N GLU A 205 -9.52 -6.27 9.27
CA GLU A 205 -8.91 -7.17 8.29
C GLU A 205 -7.39 -7.26 8.45
N LEU A 206 -6.74 -6.15 8.81
CA LEU A 206 -5.29 -6.08 9.05
C LEU A 206 -4.84 -6.94 10.24
N LYS A 207 -5.76 -7.41 11.09
CA LYS A 207 -5.39 -8.22 12.27
C LYS A 207 -4.72 -9.53 11.87
N GLU A 208 -5.18 -10.18 10.80
CA GLU A 208 -4.64 -11.46 10.35
C GLU A 208 -3.26 -11.28 9.71
N GLU A 209 -3.09 -10.24 8.91
CA GLU A 209 -1.80 -9.88 8.30
C GLU A 209 -0.74 -9.56 9.36
N LEU A 210 -1.17 -8.89 10.44
CA LEU A 210 -0.29 -8.41 11.50
C LEU A 210 0.06 -9.47 12.57
N GLU A 211 -0.52 -10.67 12.53
CA GLU A 211 -0.28 -11.73 13.53
C GLU A 211 1.18 -12.21 13.58
N HIS A 212 1.89 -12.11 12.46
CA HIS A 212 3.30 -12.51 12.35
C HIS A 212 4.27 -11.52 13.00
N TYR A 213 3.81 -10.30 13.28
CA TYR A 213 4.61 -9.28 13.91
C TYR A 213 4.39 -9.33 15.43
N GLU A 214 5.48 -9.31 16.21
CA GLU A 214 5.40 -9.19 17.68
C GLU A 214 5.02 -7.76 18.10
N LEU A 215 3.77 -7.37 17.80
CA LEU A 215 3.23 -6.07 18.16
C LEU A 215 3.05 -6.01 19.70
N THR A 216 3.63 -4.99 20.34
CA THR A 216 3.41 -4.77 21.79
C THR A 216 1.94 -4.37 22.01
N GLU A 217 1.31 -4.86 23.09
CA GLU A 217 -0.11 -4.58 23.36
C GLU A 217 -0.45 -3.08 23.31
N PHE A 218 -1.48 -2.73 22.54
CA PHE A 218 -1.99 -1.37 22.35
C PHE A 218 -2.72 -0.79 23.59
N PHE A 219 -2.77 -1.54 24.69
CA PHE A 219 -3.47 -1.14 25.90
C PHE A 219 -2.50 -0.50 26.89
N ILE A 220 -2.47 0.84 26.88
CA ILE A 220 -1.83 1.57 27.97
C ILE A 220 -2.81 1.53 29.15
N ILE A 221 -2.53 0.68 30.14
CA ILE A 221 -3.25 0.71 31.41
C ILE A 221 -3.05 2.12 31.99
N PRO A 222 -4.10 2.92 32.19
CA PRO A 222 -3.94 4.27 32.72
C PRO A 222 -3.42 4.19 34.17
N SER A 223 -2.12 4.47 34.34
CA SER A 223 -1.40 4.74 35.60
C SER A 223 -2.02 4.16 36.88
N GLY A 224 -2.06 2.82 37.00
CA GLY A 224 -2.26 2.13 38.28
C GLY A 224 -3.55 2.46 39.03
N LYS A 225 -4.56 3.05 38.39
CA LYS A 225 -5.87 3.23 39.02
C LYS A 225 -6.64 1.92 38.94
N GLU A 226 -6.87 1.29 40.10
CA GLU A 226 -7.74 0.12 40.24
C GLU A 226 -9.24 0.47 40.16
N GLN A 227 -9.59 1.75 40.05
CA GLN A 227 -10.98 2.21 39.99
C GLN A 227 -11.19 3.14 38.80
N PRO A 228 -12.36 3.05 38.14
CA PRO A 228 -12.70 3.83 36.95
C PRO A 228 -12.99 5.32 37.21
N PHE A 229 -12.68 5.82 38.41
CA PHE A 229 -12.80 7.23 38.83
C PHE A 229 -11.53 7.64 39.58
#